data_AF-A0A1S3NGT8-F1
#
_entry.id   AF-A0A1S3NGT8-F1
#
_cell.length_a   1.000
_cell.length_b   1.000
_cell.length_c   1.000
_cell.angle_alpha   90.00
_cell.angle_beta   90.00
_cell.angle_gamma   90.00
#
_symmetry.space_group_name_H-M   'P 1'
#
loop_
_entity.id
_entity.type
_entity.pdbx_description
1 polymer ?
#
loop_
_entity_poly.entity_id
_entity_poly.type
_entity_poly.pdbx_seq_one_letter_code
_entity_poly.pdbx_strand_id
1 'polypeptide(L)'
;MDEEELPLYCTGGLRFFWDNKFDHAMVAFLDCVQQFKEEVEKGDTGFCLSYRMDVEKGKIEDTGGSGGSYSIKTQFNSEEQWTKALKFMLTNLKWGLAWVSSQFYNR
;
A
#
# COMPACT_ATOMS: atom_id res chain seq x y z
N MET A 1 -19.69 21.50 5.92
CA MET A 1 -18.53 20.65 6.23
C MET A 1 -18.36 19.85 4.97
N ASP A 2 -17.44 20.26 4.10
CA ASP A 2 -17.23 19.56 2.83
C ASP A 2 -16.58 18.21 3.16
N GLU A 3 -17.18 17.11 2.71
CA GLU A 3 -16.59 15.77 2.86
C GLU A 3 -15.29 15.71 2.04
N GLU A 4 -14.23 15.22 2.66
CA GLU A 4 -12.96 15.01 1.97
C GLU A 4 -13.10 13.83 1.01
N GLU A 5 -12.97 14.12 -0.30
CA GLU A 5 -13.03 13.10 -1.34
C GLU A 5 -11.68 12.39 -1.49
N LEU A 6 -11.70 11.06 -1.33
CA LEU A 6 -10.53 10.17 -1.50
C LEU A 6 -10.75 9.18 -2.67
N PRO A 7 -10.71 9.64 -3.93
CA PRO A 7 -10.93 8.78 -5.09
C PRO A 7 -9.71 7.88 -5.36
N LEU A 8 -9.91 6.56 -5.35
CA LEU A 8 -8.91 5.56 -5.79
C LEU A 8 -8.92 5.34 -7.32
N TYR A 9 -9.33 6.35 -8.06
CA TYR A 9 -9.30 6.38 -9.51
C TYR A 9 -8.88 7.76 -9.98
N CYS A 10 -8.30 7.83 -11.17
CA CYS A 10 -7.97 9.10 -11.81
C CYS A 10 -8.31 9.03 -13.29
N THR A 11 -8.79 10.13 -13.85
CA THR A 11 -8.93 10.29 -15.30
C THR A 11 -7.57 10.66 -15.90
N GLY A 12 -7.11 9.87 -16.87
CA GLY A 12 -5.76 10.00 -17.45
C GLY A 12 -5.45 11.35 -18.12
N GLY A 13 -4.23 11.44 -18.66
CA GLY A 13 -3.68 12.69 -19.20
C GLY A 13 -2.89 13.47 -18.14
N LEU A 14 -2.47 14.70 -18.46
CA LEU A 14 -1.60 15.49 -17.57
C LEU A 14 -2.21 15.68 -16.17
N ARG A 15 -3.55 15.73 -16.05
CA ARG A 15 -4.28 15.88 -14.78
C ARG A 15 -3.93 14.80 -13.75
N PHE A 16 -3.54 13.61 -14.20
CA PHE A 16 -3.05 12.51 -13.36
C PHE A 16 -1.84 12.91 -12.48
N PHE A 17 -0.98 13.79 -12.97
CA PHE A 17 0.21 14.26 -12.23
C PHE A 17 -0.07 15.46 -11.32
N TRP A 18 -1.26 16.08 -11.40
CA TRP A 18 -1.62 17.27 -10.64
C TRP A 18 -2.74 17.02 -9.62
N ASP A 19 -3.34 15.83 -9.61
CA ASP A 19 -4.44 15.51 -8.72
C ASP A 19 -3.92 14.98 -7.38
N ASN A 20 -3.91 15.86 -6.37
CA ASN A 20 -3.53 15.51 -5.01
C ASN A 20 -4.57 14.62 -4.32
N LYS A 21 -5.83 14.59 -4.77
CA LYS A 21 -6.88 13.78 -4.15
C LYS A 21 -6.60 12.29 -4.33
N PHE A 22 -6.13 11.90 -5.52
CA PHE A 22 -5.72 10.52 -5.78
C PHE A 22 -4.54 10.12 -4.89
N ASP A 23 -3.52 10.98 -4.75
CA ASP A 23 -2.37 10.70 -3.88
C ASP A 23 -2.78 10.58 -2.41
N HIS A 24 -3.67 11.44 -1.91
CA HIS A 24 -4.24 11.30 -0.58
C HIS A 24 -5.03 10.00 -0.42
N ALA A 25 -5.84 9.63 -1.41
CA ALA A 25 -6.60 8.37 -1.40
C ALA A 25 -5.68 7.15 -1.37
N MET A 26 -4.60 7.16 -2.14
CA MET A 26 -3.61 6.08 -2.15
C MET A 26 -2.86 5.95 -0.82
N VAL A 27 -2.57 7.08 -0.15
CA VAL A 27 -1.96 7.06 1.20
C VAL A 27 -2.96 6.57 2.25
N ALA A 28 -4.22 7.00 2.17
CA ALA A 28 -5.28 6.50 3.06
C ALA A 28 -5.50 4.99 2.86
N PHE A 29 -5.45 4.52 1.62
CA PHE A 29 -5.51 3.08 1.35
C PHE A 29 -4.28 2.34 1.89
N LEU A 30 -3.07 2.92 1.77
CA LEU A 30 -1.86 2.36 2.36
C LEU A 30 -1.98 2.23 3.88
N ASP A 31 -2.60 3.21 4.55
CA ASP A 31 -2.90 3.15 5.99
C ASP A 31 -3.82 1.96 6.32
N CYS A 32 -4.90 1.76 5.56
CA CYS A 32 -5.76 0.58 5.72
C CYS A 32 -4.98 -0.75 5.57
N VAL A 33 -4.04 -0.83 4.63
CA VAL A 33 -3.21 -2.04 4.45
C VAL A 33 -2.24 -2.22 5.62
N GLN A 34 -1.70 -1.13 6.19
CA GLN A 34 -0.87 -1.16 7.38
C GLN A 34 -1.66 -1.62 8.62
N GLN A 35 -2.88 -1.12 8.83
CA GLN A 35 -3.76 -1.60 9.89
C GLN A 35 -4.07 -3.09 9.73
N PHE A 36 -4.35 -3.54 8.50
CA PHE A 36 -4.53 -4.96 8.20
C PHE A 36 -3.28 -5.78 8.52
N LYS A 37 -2.07 -5.31 8.15
CA LYS A 37 -0.79 -5.94 8.50
C LYS A 37 -0.69 -6.14 10.02
N GLU A 38 -0.97 -5.11 10.79
CA GLU A 38 -0.91 -5.16 12.25
C GLU A 38 -1.87 -6.20 12.81
N GLU A 39 -3.09 -6.32 12.29
CA GLU A 39 -4.04 -7.35 12.73
C GLU A 39 -3.61 -8.78 12.37
N VAL A 40 -3.04 -9.03 11.19
CA VAL A 40 -2.62 -10.39 10.80
C VAL A 40 -1.31 -10.82 11.46
N GLU A 41 -0.49 -9.86 11.87
CA GLU A 41 0.75 -10.10 12.63
C GLU A 41 0.52 -10.11 14.15
N LYS A 42 -0.70 -9.79 14.61
CA LYS A 42 -1.08 -9.94 16.01
C LYS A 42 -1.14 -11.42 16.39
N GLY A 43 -0.45 -11.74 17.48
CA GLY A 43 -0.28 -13.12 17.93
C GLY A 43 0.89 -13.75 17.17
N ASP A 44 1.83 -14.29 17.93
CA ASP A 44 3.17 -14.75 17.53
C ASP A 44 3.11 -15.92 16.52
N THR A 45 2.69 -15.63 15.28
CA THR A 45 2.46 -16.60 14.21
C THR A 45 3.69 -16.81 13.33
N GLY A 46 4.78 -16.08 13.59
CA GLY A 46 5.97 -16.04 12.72
C GLY A 46 5.70 -15.51 11.30
N PHE A 47 4.47 -15.09 11.00
CA PHE A 47 4.08 -14.52 9.74
C PHE A 47 4.35 -13.01 9.74
N CYS A 48 5.01 -12.52 8.68
CA CYS A 48 5.25 -11.09 8.50
C CYS A 48 5.17 -10.74 7.02
N LEU A 49 4.42 -9.68 6.71
CA LEU A 49 4.38 -9.08 5.39
C LEU A 49 5.74 -8.42 5.08
N SER A 50 6.39 -8.92 4.04
CA SER A 50 7.80 -8.66 3.73
C SER A 50 8.12 -7.21 3.36
N TYR A 51 7.15 -6.45 2.87
CA TYR A 51 7.33 -5.04 2.55
C TYR A 51 6.77 -4.16 3.67
N ARG A 52 7.62 -3.32 4.25
CA ARG A 52 7.20 -2.38 5.30
C ARG A 52 6.49 -1.18 4.67
N MET A 53 5.43 -0.69 5.32
CA MET A 53 4.68 0.48 4.86
C MET A 53 4.94 1.63 5.82
N ASP A 54 5.47 2.74 5.30
CA ASP A 54 5.64 4.02 6.01
C ASP A 54 4.50 4.94 5.57
N VAL A 55 3.41 4.91 6.35
CA VAL A 55 2.16 5.63 6.05
C VAL A 55 2.40 7.14 6.06
N GLU A 56 3.17 7.65 7.03
CA GLU A 56 3.47 9.09 7.15
C GLU A 56 4.15 9.63 5.90
N LYS A 57 5.07 8.86 5.31
CA LYS A 57 5.76 9.25 4.08
C LYS A 57 5.01 8.82 2.80
N GLY A 58 3.99 7.98 2.91
CA GLY A 58 3.31 7.37 1.77
C GLY A 58 4.25 6.46 0.97
N LYS A 59 5.06 5.65 1.65
CA LYS A 59 6.10 4.82 1.01
C LYS A 59 6.02 3.36 1.42
N ILE A 60 6.54 2.50 0.54
CA ILE A 60 6.71 1.07 0.77
C ILE A 60 8.19 0.72 0.64
N GLU A 61 8.71 0.00 1.62
CA GLU A 61 10.12 -0.35 1.77
C GLU A 61 10.37 -1.83 1.49
N ASP A 62 11.40 -2.10 0.72
CA ASP A 62 11.91 -3.44 0.41
C ASP A 62 12.95 -3.87 1.45
N THR A 63 12.47 -4.19 2.66
CA THR A 63 13.33 -4.53 3.81
C THR A 63 14.06 -5.86 3.65
N GLY A 64 13.57 -6.77 2.79
CA GLY A 64 14.18 -8.09 2.55
C GLY A 64 15.03 -8.18 1.28
N GLY A 65 15.04 -7.14 0.44
CA GLY A 65 15.71 -7.14 -0.85
C GLY A 65 16.69 -5.98 -1.01
N SER A 66 16.34 -5.04 -1.88
CA SER A 66 17.19 -3.92 -2.28
C SER A 66 17.37 -2.83 -1.22
N GLY A 67 16.58 -2.83 -0.14
CA GLY A 67 16.53 -1.74 0.84
C GLY A 67 15.90 -0.45 0.31
N GLY A 68 15.32 -0.48 -0.90
CA GLY A 68 14.71 0.68 -1.54
C GLY A 68 13.38 1.09 -0.89
N SER A 69 13.09 2.39 -0.91
CA SER A 69 11.83 2.98 -0.43
C SER A 69 11.14 3.70 -1.59
N TYR A 70 9.92 3.27 -1.92
CA TYR A 70 9.19 3.70 -3.12
C TYR A 70 7.86 4.36 -2.74
N SER A 71 7.54 5.49 -3.37
CA SER A 71 6.32 6.25 -3.07
C SER A 71 5.08 5.68 -3.75
N ILE A 72 3.97 5.63 -3.02
CA ILE A 72 2.63 5.26 -3.53
C ILE A 72 1.97 6.44 -4.28
N LYS A 73 2.51 7.65 -4.10
CA LYS A 73 2.06 8.90 -4.72
C LYS A 73 2.57 9.02 -6.15
N THR A 74 1.80 9.64 -7.04
CA THR A 74 2.16 9.90 -8.44
C THR A 74 2.96 11.20 -8.58
N GLN A 75 2.71 12.19 -7.71
CA GLN A 75 3.39 13.48 -7.78
C GLN A 75 4.89 13.35 -7.48
N PHE A 76 5.72 14.01 -8.28
CA PHE A 76 7.20 13.98 -8.19
C PHE A 76 7.81 12.57 -8.18
N ASN A 77 7.13 11.61 -8.81
CA ASN A 77 7.53 10.21 -8.86
C ASN A 77 7.71 9.76 -10.32
N SER A 78 8.54 8.73 -10.54
CA SER A 78 8.59 8.09 -11.85
C SER A 78 7.52 6.99 -11.93
N GLU A 79 6.99 6.75 -13.13
CA GLU A 79 6.02 5.67 -13.34
C GLU A 79 6.59 4.30 -12.93
N GLU A 80 7.88 4.07 -13.17
CA GLU A 80 8.57 2.85 -12.76
C GLU A 80 8.59 2.67 -11.24
N GLN A 81 8.99 3.71 -10.49
CA GLN A 81 9.06 3.67 -9.02
C GLN A 81 7.66 3.55 -8.41
N TRP A 82 6.70 4.30 -8.94
CA TRP A 82 5.29 4.21 -8.54
C TRP A 82 4.72 2.81 -8.78
N THR A 83 4.92 2.25 -9.98
CA THR A 83 4.50 0.88 -10.32
C THR A 83 5.16 -0.15 -9.40
N LYS A 84 6.42 0.05 -9.04
CA LYS A 84 7.13 -0.82 -8.11
C LYS A 84 6.53 -0.76 -6.70
N ALA A 85 6.16 0.42 -6.20
CA ALA A 85 5.43 0.56 -4.94
C ALA A 85 4.08 -0.18 -4.98
N LEU A 86 3.28 0.01 -6.04
CA LEU A 86 2.01 -0.70 -6.22
C LEU A 86 2.20 -2.22 -6.24
N LYS A 87 3.22 -2.72 -6.94
CA LYS A 87 3.55 -4.15 -6.97
C LYS A 87 3.86 -4.69 -5.58
N PHE A 88 4.59 -3.95 -4.76
CA PHE A 88 4.90 -4.36 -3.39
C PHE A 88 3.65 -4.37 -2.50
N MET A 89 2.79 -3.36 -2.60
CA MET A 89 1.50 -3.32 -1.91
C MET A 89 0.63 -4.54 -2.27
N LEU A 90 0.48 -4.84 -3.57
CA LEU A 90 -0.27 -6.01 -4.04
C LEU A 90 0.35 -7.33 -3.58
N THR A 91 1.68 -7.39 -3.47
CA THR A 91 2.36 -8.58 -2.95
C THR A 91 2.06 -8.78 -1.46
N ASN A 92 2.09 -7.72 -0.65
CA ASN A 92 1.64 -7.77 0.74
C ASN A 92 0.19 -8.27 0.84
N LEU A 93 -0.73 -7.72 0.04
CA LEU A 93 -2.13 -8.14 0.01
C LEU A 93 -2.29 -9.61 -0.39
N LYS A 94 -1.51 -10.10 -1.36
CA LYS A 94 -1.49 -11.52 -1.74
C LYS A 94 -1.08 -12.42 -0.57
N TRP A 95 -0.03 -12.04 0.17
CA TRP A 95 0.40 -12.78 1.35
C TRP A 95 -0.64 -12.73 2.47
N GLY A 96 -1.24 -11.57 2.69
CA GLY A 96 -2.37 -11.41 3.62
C GLY A 96 -3.54 -12.32 3.28
N LEU A 97 -3.95 -12.37 2.01
CA LEU A 97 -4.99 -13.27 1.54
C LEU A 97 -4.63 -14.74 1.77
N ALA A 98 -3.38 -15.14 1.49
CA ALA A 98 -2.92 -16.50 1.75
C ALA A 98 -2.96 -16.84 3.24
N TRP A 99 -2.59 -15.91 4.12
CA TRP A 99 -2.65 -16.10 5.57
C TRP A 99 -4.09 -16.20 6.07
N VAL A 100 -4.97 -15.26 5.68
CA VAL A 100 -6.40 -15.33 6.03
C VAL A 100 -6.98 -16.66 5.55
N SER A 101 -6.69 -17.05 4.31
CA SER A 101 -7.14 -18.34 3.79
C SER A 101 -6.64 -19.50 4.65
N SER A 102 -5.38 -19.53 5.09
CA SER A 102 -4.86 -20.62 5.93
C SER A 102 -5.47 -20.68 7.33
N GLN A 103 -5.83 -19.53 7.92
CA GLN A 103 -6.50 -19.46 9.22
C GLN A 103 -7.96 -19.93 9.16
N PHE A 104 -8.65 -19.68 8.04
CA PHE A 104 -10.09 -19.92 7.90
C PHE A 104 -10.45 -21.11 7.01
N TYR A 105 -9.49 -21.78 6.35
CA TYR A 105 -9.75 -22.94 5.46
C TYR A 105 -10.37 -24.15 6.19
N ASN A 106 -10.14 -24.29 7.50
CA ASN A 106 -10.64 -25.40 8.31
C ASN A 106 -11.70 -24.97 9.34
N ARG A 107 -12.35 -23.82 9.14
CA ARG A 107 -13.53 -23.40 9.92
C ARG A 107 -14.82 -23.59 9.14
#